data_AF-A0A7C4M3J5-F1
#
_entry.id   AF-A0A7C4M3J5-F1
#
_cell.length_a   1.000
_cell.length_b   1.000
_cell.length_c   1.000
_cell.angle_alpha   90.00
_cell.angle_beta   90.00
_cell.angle_gamma   90.00
#
_symmetry.space_group_name_H-M   'P 1'
#
loop_
_entity.id
_entity.type
_entity.pdbx_description
1 polymer ?
#
loop_
_entity_poly.entity_id
_entity_poly.type
_entity_poly.pdbx_seq_one_letter_code
_entity_poly.pdbx_strand_id
1 'polypeptide(L)'
;WEGYEIDKFADIPIDTFMKFFGYYLAEGSASIIDNEPRIQIAQKNTSPYYKDALEVMGEVAKSRGKNVCAYEDRIVIYGDRELTEYLQKLDHEDKKYIPSEFKNLSRRLLNIMLEAYINGDGDRQSETCKRAYTTSKRLADDIQEIALKCGYMAIVKIRSRKWSKTVKRETMAEVRDCYEIIISRRNKMPEVDYASNIGVANKMGIRTKRYVSYEDYKGYVYCLEVPTHIIYVRRGGRPVWCGNSWVPRDWIERVLRVVRSKPRTRFLFLTKNPARYHEFIGNFSDNVVLGATIESNRDYSLSRAPPPRERYGAMRKLDWEWKAIVIEPILDFDEEFIDWIYEINPRIVYVGYDNYGNRLPEPKLTKTEILLEALAQTTDLRPKTIRKAWYET
;
A
#
# COMPACT_ATOMS: atom_id res chain seq x y z
N TRP A 1 6.88 -2.02 14.31
CA TRP A 1 6.29 -0.94 15.09
C TRP A 1 6.87 -1.05 16.48
N GLU A 2 7.72 -0.11 16.85
CA GLU A 2 8.32 -0.05 18.19
C GLU A 2 7.34 0.62 19.14
N GLY A 3 6.84 1.81 18.78
CA GLY A 3 5.89 2.58 19.60
C GLY A 3 6.52 3.03 20.92
N TYR A 4 5.72 3.66 21.79
CA TYR A 4 6.14 3.98 23.16
C TYR A 4 5.37 3.16 24.19
N GLU A 5 5.94 3.02 25.39
CA GLU A 5 5.30 2.39 26.55
C GLU A 5 4.95 3.48 27.57
N ILE A 6 3.89 3.25 28.34
CA ILE A 6 3.50 4.05 29.51
C ILE A 6 3.08 3.08 30.61
N ASP A 7 3.20 3.44 31.89
CA ASP A 7 2.90 2.48 32.96
C ASP A 7 1.40 2.37 33.28
N LYS A 8 0.69 3.49 33.19
CA LYS A 8 -0.73 3.60 33.55
C LYS A 8 -1.46 4.70 32.78
N PHE A 9 -2.77 4.57 32.70
CA PHE A 9 -3.69 5.60 32.20
C PHE A 9 -4.92 5.68 33.12
N ALA A 10 -5.32 6.89 33.52
CA ALA A 10 -6.44 7.11 34.46
C ALA A 10 -6.35 6.27 35.76
N ASP A 11 -5.13 6.13 36.29
CA ASP A 11 -4.78 5.28 37.45
C ASP A 11 -4.96 3.76 37.27
N ILE A 12 -5.21 3.32 36.04
CA ILE A 12 -5.31 1.90 35.67
C ILE A 12 -3.98 1.46 35.04
N PRO A 13 -3.38 0.33 35.44
CA PRO A 13 -2.23 -0.25 34.75
C PRO A 13 -2.47 -0.35 33.25
N ILE A 14 -1.49 0.03 32.42
CA ILE A 14 -1.75 0.22 30.98
C ILE A 14 -2.22 -1.06 30.27
N ASP A 15 -1.73 -2.22 30.70
CA ASP A 15 -2.10 -3.52 30.14
C ASP A 15 -3.59 -3.79 30.38
N THR A 16 -4.04 -3.58 31.62
CA THR A 16 -5.45 -3.66 32.03
C THR A 16 -6.28 -2.64 31.26
N PHE A 17 -5.83 -1.38 31.14
CA PHE A 17 -6.55 -0.35 30.42
C PHE A 17 -6.70 -0.69 28.93
N MET A 18 -5.62 -1.11 28.24
CA MET A 18 -5.66 -1.45 26.82
C MET A 18 -6.55 -2.67 26.56
N LYS A 19 -6.54 -3.65 27.46
CA LYS A 19 -7.43 -4.82 27.38
C LYS A 19 -8.90 -4.42 27.58
N PHE A 20 -9.19 -3.62 28.61
CA PHE A 20 -10.52 -3.05 28.85
C PHE A 20 -10.99 -2.24 27.64
N PHE A 21 -10.12 -1.38 27.10
CA PHE A 21 -10.45 -0.50 26.00
C PHE A 21 -10.78 -1.29 24.73
N GLY A 22 -10.12 -2.43 24.48
CA GLY A 22 -10.48 -3.34 23.39
C GLY A 22 -11.91 -3.87 23.53
N TYR A 23 -12.28 -4.39 24.70
CA TYR A 23 -13.67 -4.82 24.95
C TYR A 23 -14.67 -3.65 24.88
N TYR A 24 -14.29 -2.47 25.37
CA TYR A 24 -15.14 -1.27 25.29
C TYR A 24 -15.41 -0.85 23.83
N LEU A 25 -14.38 -0.87 22.98
CA LEU A 25 -14.52 -0.55 21.56
C LEU A 25 -15.43 -1.54 20.84
N ALA A 26 -15.37 -2.82 21.21
CA ALA A 26 -16.20 -3.89 20.68
C ALA A 26 -17.67 -3.75 21.12
N GLU A 27 -17.94 -3.90 22.42
CA GLU A 27 -19.28 -4.10 22.96
C GLU A 27 -19.61 -3.11 24.10
N GLY A 28 -18.75 -2.12 24.31
CA GLY A 28 -18.88 -1.17 25.40
C GLY A 28 -19.83 0.00 25.12
N SER A 29 -20.40 0.56 26.19
CA SER A 29 -20.99 1.89 26.15
C SER A 29 -20.78 2.63 27.49
N ALA A 30 -20.68 3.95 27.41
CA ALA A 30 -20.55 4.84 28.54
C ALA A 30 -21.70 5.85 28.54
N SER A 31 -22.37 6.03 29.66
CA SER A 31 -23.52 6.94 29.76
C SER A 31 -23.70 7.45 31.18
N ILE A 32 -24.24 8.66 31.30
CA ILE A 32 -24.69 9.23 32.57
C ILE A 32 -26.21 9.35 32.49
N ILE A 33 -26.94 8.59 33.30
CA ILE A 33 -28.40 8.59 33.34
C ILE A 33 -28.83 8.99 34.75
N ASP A 34 -29.71 9.98 34.88
CA ASP A 34 -30.17 10.49 36.17
C ASP A 34 -29.00 10.82 37.12
N ASN A 35 -27.95 11.44 36.56
CA ASN A 35 -26.69 11.77 37.23
C ASN A 35 -25.83 10.55 37.66
N GLU A 36 -26.21 9.34 37.32
CA GLU A 36 -25.47 8.11 37.63
C GLU A 36 -24.59 7.68 36.44
N PRO A 37 -23.26 7.78 36.55
CA PRO A 37 -22.35 7.32 35.51
C PRO A 37 -22.27 5.79 35.50
N ARG A 38 -22.38 5.21 34.30
CA ARG A 38 -22.23 3.78 34.06
C ARG A 38 -21.36 3.51 32.84
N ILE A 39 -20.45 2.56 33.00
CA ILE A 39 -19.64 1.97 31.93
C ILE A 39 -20.05 0.52 31.85
N GLN A 40 -20.51 0.06 30.69
CA GLN A 40 -20.97 -1.31 30.49
C GLN A 40 -20.28 -1.96 29.29
N ILE A 41 -20.12 -3.28 29.33
CA ILE A 41 -19.74 -4.13 28.20
C ILE A 41 -20.86 -5.17 28.02
N ALA A 42 -21.46 -5.22 26.83
CA ALA A 42 -22.48 -6.20 26.47
C ALA A 42 -21.84 -7.55 26.13
N GLN A 43 -21.65 -8.40 27.13
CA GLN A 43 -21.07 -9.74 26.96
C GLN A 43 -21.92 -10.75 27.71
N LYS A 44 -22.52 -11.70 26.98
CA LYS A 44 -23.27 -12.81 27.60
C LYS A 44 -22.36 -13.70 28.44
N ASN A 45 -22.85 -14.17 29.58
CA ASN A 45 -22.15 -15.10 30.47
C ASN A 45 -21.81 -16.46 29.83
N THR A 46 -22.50 -16.81 28.74
CA THR A 46 -22.23 -17.99 27.91
C THR A 46 -21.09 -17.80 26.92
N SER A 47 -20.59 -16.57 26.74
CA SER A 47 -19.43 -16.31 25.89
C SER A 47 -18.17 -16.94 26.50
N PRO A 48 -17.30 -17.57 25.69
CA PRO A 48 -16.02 -18.07 26.17
C PRO A 48 -15.11 -16.95 26.72
N TYR A 49 -15.37 -15.70 26.35
CA TYR A 49 -14.59 -14.53 26.76
C TYR A 49 -15.21 -13.75 27.93
N TYR A 50 -16.35 -14.19 28.47
CA TYR A 50 -17.02 -13.50 29.56
C TYR A 50 -16.16 -13.39 30.81
N LYS A 51 -15.48 -14.48 31.20
CA LYS A 51 -14.62 -14.48 32.39
C LYS A 51 -13.46 -13.48 32.25
N ASP A 52 -12.86 -13.42 31.06
CA ASP A 52 -11.76 -12.50 30.74
C ASP A 52 -12.24 -11.03 30.78
N ALA A 53 -13.42 -10.76 30.22
CA ALA A 53 -14.05 -9.44 30.27
C ALA A 53 -14.43 -9.03 31.72
N LEU A 54 -14.93 -9.97 32.53
CA LEU A 54 -15.29 -9.73 33.92
C LEU A 54 -14.07 -9.44 34.79
N GLU A 55 -12.99 -10.20 34.60
CA GLU A 55 -11.72 -10.00 35.30
C GLU A 55 -11.16 -8.61 35.01
N VAL A 56 -11.02 -8.23 33.73
CA VAL A 56 -10.47 -6.91 33.38
C VAL A 56 -11.36 -5.76 33.86
N MET A 57 -12.69 -5.90 33.79
CA MET A 57 -13.61 -4.90 34.37
C MET A 57 -13.46 -4.80 35.89
N GLY A 58 -13.23 -5.92 36.57
CA GLY A 58 -12.95 -5.95 38.01
C GLY A 58 -11.64 -5.24 38.36
N GLU A 59 -10.58 -5.45 37.59
CA GLU A 59 -9.30 -4.75 37.77
C GLU A 59 -9.41 -3.24 37.53
N VAL A 60 -10.14 -2.83 36.48
CA VAL A 60 -10.45 -1.41 36.22
C VAL A 60 -11.22 -0.83 37.40
N ALA A 61 -12.31 -1.47 37.83
CA ALA A 61 -13.12 -1.01 38.95
C ALA A 61 -12.28 -0.86 40.22
N LYS A 62 -11.47 -1.88 40.56
CA LYS A 62 -10.57 -1.86 41.72
C LYS A 62 -9.56 -0.70 41.65
N SER A 63 -8.93 -0.49 40.49
CA SER A 63 -7.97 0.61 40.28
C SER A 63 -8.61 2.00 40.45
N ARG A 64 -9.92 2.09 40.19
CA ARG A 64 -10.72 3.32 40.29
C ARG A 64 -11.48 3.44 41.62
N GLY A 65 -11.29 2.52 42.57
CA GLY A 65 -12.00 2.51 43.85
C GLY A 65 -13.51 2.28 43.69
N LYS A 66 -13.91 1.47 42.70
CA LYS A 66 -15.30 1.13 42.35
C LYS A 66 -15.54 -0.37 42.45
N ASN A 67 -16.81 -0.74 42.29
CA ASN A 67 -17.25 -2.13 42.23
C ASN A 67 -17.75 -2.48 40.82
N VAL A 68 -17.58 -3.74 40.44
CA VAL A 68 -18.12 -4.30 39.20
C VAL A 68 -19.39 -5.10 39.51
N CYS A 69 -20.43 -4.92 38.70
CA CYS A 69 -21.66 -5.71 38.74
C CYS A 69 -21.75 -6.58 37.49
N ALA A 70 -22.02 -7.86 37.69
CA ALA A 70 -22.08 -8.86 36.64
C ALA A 70 -23.54 -9.31 36.44
N TYR A 71 -24.01 -9.32 35.20
CA TYR A 71 -25.35 -9.75 34.81
C TYR A 71 -25.25 -10.84 33.73
N GLU A 72 -26.38 -11.44 33.37
CA GLU A 72 -26.40 -12.50 32.35
C GLU A 72 -25.89 -12.02 30.97
N ASP A 73 -26.19 -10.77 30.61
CA ASP A 73 -25.97 -10.20 29.28
C ASP A 73 -24.91 -9.07 29.26
N ARG A 74 -24.42 -8.63 30.42
CA ARG A 74 -23.53 -7.47 30.53
C ARG A 74 -22.72 -7.43 31.82
N ILE A 75 -21.63 -6.67 31.80
CA ILE A 75 -20.78 -6.35 32.95
C ILE A 75 -20.75 -4.83 33.09
N VAL A 76 -20.92 -4.29 34.30
CA VAL A 76 -21.12 -2.84 34.53
C VAL A 76 -20.25 -2.33 35.67
N ILE A 77 -19.63 -1.17 35.48
CA ILE A 77 -19.01 -0.36 36.53
C ILE A 77 -19.88 0.87 36.74
N TYR A 78 -20.30 1.11 37.99
CA TYR A 78 -21.08 2.28 38.38
C TYR A 78 -20.22 3.30 39.11
N GLY A 79 -20.60 4.57 39.01
CA GLY A 79 -20.08 5.62 39.89
C GLY A 79 -18.71 6.20 39.50
N ASP A 80 -18.15 5.84 38.32
CA ASP A 80 -16.91 6.43 37.79
C ASP A 80 -17.20 7.53 36.76
N ARG A 81 -17.46 8.76 37.24
CA ARG A 81 -17.83 9.88 36.36
C ARG A 81 -16.72 10.27 35.39
N GLU A 82 -15.50 10.42 35.87
CA GLU A 82 -14.35 10.85 35.06
C GLU A 82 -14.08 9.90 33.89
N LEU A 83 -14.00 8.58 34.16
CA LEU A 83 -13.78 7.61 33.09
C LEU A 83 -14.98 7.52 32.14
N THR A 84 -16.21 7.64 32.66
CA THR A 84 -17.43 7.66 31.83
C THR A 84 -17.40 8.83 30.86
N GLU A 85 -17.13 10.04 31.34
CA GLU A 85 -17.05 11.25 30.51
C GLU A 85 -15.91 11.17 29.48
N TYR A 86 -14.77 10.57 29.84
CA TYR A 86 -13.69 10.31 28.90
C TYR A 86 -14.15 9.38 27.77
N LEU A 87 -14.76 8.24 28.12
CA LEU A 87 -15.21 7.24 27.15
C LEU A 87 -16.35 7.74 26.24
N GLN A 88 -17.22 8.61 26.74
CA GLN A 88 -18.25 9.28 25.93
C GLN A 88 -17.64 10.14 24.80
N LYS A 89 -16.49 10.79 25.04
CA LYS A 89 -15.78 11.57 24.00
C LYS A 89 -15.24 10.69 22.88
N LEU A 90 -15.06 9.39 23.14
CA LEU A 90 -14.56 8.41 22.17
C LEU A 90 -15.69 7.77 21.35
N ASP A 91 -16.94 8.02 21.69
CA ASP A 91 -18.14 7.44 21.06
C ASP A 91 -19.18 8.55 20.71
N HIS A 92 -18.71 9.58 20.02
CA HIS A 92 -19.56 10.70 19.61
C HIS A 92 -20.39 10.32 18.37
N GLU A 93 -21.73 10.49 18.43
CA GLU A 93 -22.66 10.16 17.33
C GLU A 93 -22.53 8.71 16.81
N ASP A 94 -22.36 7.73 17.69
CA ASP A 94 -22.15 6.32 17.33
C ASP A 94 -20.90 6.09 16.44
N LYS A 95 -19.92 7.02 16.47
CA LYS A 95 -18.66 6.94 15.71
C LYS A 95 -17.49 6.73 16.66
N LYS A 96 -17.42 5.52 17.23
CA LYS A 96 -16.24 5.08 17.98
C LYS A 96 -14.94 5.31 17.23
N TYR A 97 -13.86 5.64 17.93
CA TYR A 97 -12.51 5.77 17.36
C TYR A 97 -11.43 5.50 18.40
N ILE A 98 -10.19 5.37 17.92
CA ILE A 98 -9.01 5.16 18.78
C ILE A 98 -8.15 6.43 18.78
N PRO A 99 -7.95 7.07 19.94
CA PRO A 99 -7.06 8.23 20.07
C PRO A 99 -5.64 7.96 19.57
N SER A 100 -5.02 9.00 19.00
CA SER A 100 -3.68 8.90 18.44
C SER A 100 -2.63 8.52 19.49
N GLU A 101 -2.79 8.93 20.74
CA GLU A 101 -1.91 8.50 21.83
C GLU A 101 -1.92 6.97 21.99
N PHE A 102 -3.07 6.31 21.89
CA PHE A 102 -3.14 4.85 22.03
C PHE A 102 -2.69 4.13 20.77
N LYS A 103 -2.96 4.70 19.58
CA LYS A 103 -2.48 4.12 18.32
C LYS A 103 -0.96 4.09 18.22
N ASN A 104 -0.25 4.92 18.98
CA ASN A 104 1.20 5.01 18.95
C ASN A 104 1.92 4.26 20.08
N LEU A 105 1.16 3.58 20.94
CA LEU A 105 1.71 2.65 21.92
C LEU A 105 2.45 1.48 21.28
N SER A 106 3.22 0.77 22.08
CA SER A 106 4.04 -0.34 21.63
C SER A 106 3.22 -1.44 20.96
N ARG A 107 3.89 -2.23 20.10
CA ARG A 107 3.25 -3.40 19.47
C ARG A 107 2.63 -4.35 20.51
N ARG A 108 3.21 -4.46 21.70
CA ARG A 108 2.72 -5.33 22.77
C ARG A 108 1.36 -4.85 23.27
N LEU A 109 1.26 -3.57 23.64
CA LEU A 109 0.03 -2.93 24.10
C LEU A 109 -1.07 -2.92 23.03
N LEU A 110 -0.69 -2.62 21.78
CA LEU A 110 -1.61 -2.66 20.64
C LEU A 110 -2.17 -4.06 20.39
N ASN A 111 -1.37 -5.12 20.61
CA ASN A 111 -1.87 -6.50 20.52
C ASN A 111 -2.85 -6.83 21.65
N ILE A 112 -2.60 -6.39 22.87
CA ILE A 112 -3.51 -6.60 24.01
C ILE A 112 -4.90 -6.04 23.67
N MET A 113 -4.95 -4.79 23.21
CA MET A 113 -6.22 -4.15 22.82
C MET A 113 -6.87 -4.86 21.63
N LEU A 114 -6.09 -5.17 20.58
CA LEU A 114 -6.63 -5.81 19.37
C LEU A 114 -7.23 -7.19 19.66
N GLU A 115 -6.59 -8.00 20.50
CA GLU A 115 -7.14 -9.31 20.89
C GLU A 115 -8.41 -9.17 21.72
N ALA A 116 -8.47 -8.22 22.66
CA ALA A 116 -9.66 -7.95 23.44
C ALA A 116 -10.83 -7.45 22.58
N TYR A 117 -10.55 -6.56 21.62
CA TYR A 117 -11.55 -6.11 20.64
C TYR A 117 -12.12 -7.29 19.83
N ILE A 118 -11.28 -8.20 19.34
CA ILE A 118 -11.71 -9.39 18.62
C ILE A 118 -12.47 -10.37 19.54
N ASN A 119 -12.13 -10.44 20.83
CA ASN A 119 -12.83 -11.30 21.78
C ASN A 119 -14.24 -10.79 22.13
N GLY A 120 -14.45 -9.47 22.11
CA GLY A 120 -15.75 -8.86 22.38
C GLY A 120 -16.74 -9.05 21.22
N ASP A 121 -16.38 -8.56 20.03
CA ASP A 121 -17.28 -8.41 18.87
C ASP A 121 -16.95 -9.39 17.71
N GLY A 122 -15.81 -10.07 17.78
CA GLY A 122 -15.27 -10.84 16.66
C GLY A 122 -15.76 -12.28 16.54
N ASP A 123 -15.72 -12.77 15.30
CA ASP A 123 -15.92 -14.18 14.96
C ASP A 123 -14.57 -14.81 14.59
N ARG A 124 -14.09 -15.73 15.44
CA ARG A 124 -12.84 -16.46 15.23
C ARG A 124 -13.07 -17.66 14.30
N GLN A 125 -13.08 -17.37 13.00
CA GLN A 125 -13.17 -18.40 11.95
C GLN A 125 -11.98 -19.39 11.99
N SER A 126 -10.79 -18.94 12.42
CA SER A 126 -9.63 -19.80 12.71
C SER A 126 -8.59 -19.05 13.56
N GLU A 127 -7.56 -19.73 14.04
CA GLU A 127 -6.44 -19.11 14.76
C GLU A 127 -5.71 -18.03 13.93
N THR A 128 -5.67 -18.21 12.61
CA THR A 128 -4.86 -17.39 11.69
C THR A 128 -5.66 -16.36 10.89
N CYS A 129 -7.00 -16.39 11.00
CA CYS A 129 -7.91 -15.47 10.32
C CYS A 129 -9.08 -15.14 11.26
N LYS A 130 -9.14 -13.87 11.65
CA LYS A 130 -10.11 -13.32 12.61
C LYS A 130 -11.00 -12.31 11.90
N ARG A 131 -12.26 -12.20 12.31
CA ARG A 131 -13.17 -11.17 11.81
C ARG A 131 -13.64 -10.32 12.98
N ALA A 132 -13.78 -9.02 12.74
CA ALA A 132 -14.44 -8.09 13.64
C ALA A 132 -15.37 -7.20 12.82
N TYR A 133 -16.30 -6.52 13.50
CA TYR A 133 -17.32 -5.70 12.89
C TYR A 133 -17.39 -4.34 13.57
N THR A 134 -17.82 -3.33 12.82
CA THR A 134 -18.16 -2.04 13.42
C THR A 134 -19.08 -1.28 12.48
N THR A 135 -19.91 -0.40 13.01
CA THR A 135 -20.65 0.60 12.25
C THR A 135 -19.86 1.89 12.04
N SER A 136 -18.77 2.09 12.79
CA SER A 136 -17.90 3.26 12.66
C SER A 136 -16.82 3.02 11.60
N LYS A 137 -16.90 3.78 10.50
CA LYS A 137 -15.85 3.79 9.48
C LYS A 137 -14.48 4.13 10.09
N ARG A 138 -14.45 5.10 11.01
CA ARG A 138 -13.23 5.56 11.66
C ARG A 138 -12.61 4.45 12.52
N LEU A 139 -13.42 3.73 13.31
CA LEU A 139 -12.93 2.60 14.07
C LEU A 139 -12.39 1.49 13.16
N ALA A 140 -13.08 1.19 12.04
CA ALA A 140 -12.60 0.20 11.08
C ALA A 140 -11.21 0.59 10.50
N ASP A 141 -11.04 1.86 10.17
CA ASP A 141 -9.77 2.41 9.68
C ASP A 141 -8.68 2.38 10.77
N ASP A 142 -9.01 2.66 12.04
CA ASP A 142 -8.09 2.63 13.18
C ASP A 142 -7.67 1.18 13.52
N ILE A 143 -8.60 0.23 13.55
CA ILE A 143 -8.29 -1.20 13.76
C ILE A 143 -7.40 -1.74 12.64
N GLN A 144 -7.63 -1.33 11.39
CA GLN A 144 -6.77 -1.71 10.28
C GLN A 144 -5.33 -1.16 10.44
N GLU A 145 -5.17 0.07 10.94
CA GLU A 145 -3.86 0.64 11.26
C GLU A 145 -3.15 -0.15 12.37
N ILE A 146 -3.89 -0.48 13.43
CA ILE A 146 -3.36 -1.23 14.58
C ILE A 146 -2.99 -2.66 14.18
N ALA A 147 -3.82 -3.32 13.38
CA ALA A 147 -3.53 -4.64 12.82
C ALA A 147 -2.19 -4.62 12.06
N LEU A 148 -1.94 -3.60 11.23
CA LEU A 148 -0.65 -3.43 10.55
C LEU A 148 0.51 -3.29 11.54
N LYS A 149 0.39 -2.42 12.55
CA LYS A 149 1.41 -2.21 13.58
C LYS A 149 1.72 -3.49 14.36
N CYS A 150 0.70 -4.32 14.57
CA CYS A 150 0.77 -5.64 15.19
C CYS A 150 1.31 -6.75 14.27
N GLY A 151 1.57 -6.47 12.99
CA GLY A 151 2.11 -7.44 12.03
C GLY A 151 1.06 -8.31 11.34
N TYR A 152 -0.20 -7.91 11.39
CA TYR A 152 -1.28 -8.53 10.64
C TYR A 152 -1.57 -7.77 9.35
N MET A 153 -2.11 -8.47 8.36
CA MET A 153 -2.79 -7.84 7.23
C MET A 153 -4.29 -7.76 7.55
N ALA A 154 -4.89 -6.59 7.36
CA ALA A 154 -6.32 -6.39 7.57
C ALA A 154 -6.99 -5.82 6.31
N ILE A 155 -8.14 -6.39 5.93
CA ILE A 155 -9.01 -5.90 4.85
C ILE A 155 -10.31 -5.42 5.48
N VAL A 156 -10.75 -4.21 5.12
CA VAL A 156 -12.07 -3.69 5.48
C VAL A 156 -13.02 -3.85 4.29
N LYS A 157 -14.18 -4.45 4.53
CA LYS A 157 -15.27 -4.60 3.54
C LYS A 157 -16.51 -3.89 4.06
N ILE A 158 -17.23 -3.21 3.17
CA ILE A 158 -18.55 -2.66 3.49
C ILE A 158 -19.59 -3.75 3.25
N ARG A 159 -20.42 -4.00 4.25
CA ARG A 159 -21.61 -4.85 4.19
C ARG A 159 -22.82 -4.00 4.49
N SER A 160 -23.69 -3.81 3.50
CA SER A 160 -25.01 -3.23 3.72
C SER A 160 -25.89 -4.26 4.43
N ARG A 161 -26.26 -3.99 5.69
CA ARG A 161 -27.19 -4.82 6.45
C ARG A 161 -28.53 -4.11 6.55
N LYS A 162 -29.61 -4.81 6.22
CA LYS A 162 -30.97 -4.38 6.57
C LYS A 162 -31.11 -4.56 8.07
N TRP A 163 -31.22 -3.45 8.78
CA TRP A 163 -31.52 -3.44 10.20
C TRP A 163 -33.00 -3.12 10.38
N SER A 164 -33.67 -3.76 11.33
CA SER A 164 -35.07 -3.50 11.63
C SER A 164 -35.18 -3.14 13.11
N LYS A 165 -35.65 -1.92 13.40
CA LYS A 165 -35.98 -1.49 14.76
C LYS A 165 -37.49 -1.59 14.94
N THR A 166 -37.94 -2.31 15.97
CA THR A 166 -39.33 -2.22 16.41
C THR A 166 -39.44 -1.11 17.45
N VAL A 167 -40.13 -0.02 17.11
CA VAL A 167 -40.42 1.08 18.05
C VAL A 167 -41.95 1.21 18.12
N LYS A 168 -42.52 1.12 19.34
CA LYS A 168 -43.97 1.28 19.58
C LYS A 168 -44.87 0.44 18.63
N ARG A 169 -44.53 -0.84 18.40
CA ARG A 169 -45.24 -1.78 17.49
C ARG A 169 -45.15 -1.47 15.98
N GLU A 170 -44.32 -0.52 15.57
CA GLU A 170 -43.99 -0.31 14.17
C GLU A 170 -42.55 -0.75 13.89
N THR A 171 -42.35 -1.52 12.80
CA THR A 171 -41.03 -1.97 12.35
C THR A 171 -40.49 -0.96 11.35
N MET A 172 -39.50 -0.17 11.75
CA MET A 172 -38.75 0.68 10.83
C MET A 172 -37.51 -0.07 10.35
N ALA A 173 -37.41 -0.28 9.04
CA ALA A 173 -36.22 -0.85 8.41
C ALA A 173 -35.24 0.28 8.06
N GLU A 174 -34.07 0.28 8.68
CA GLU A 174 -32.98 1.20 8.37
C GLU A 174 -31.81 0.40 7.79
N VAL A 175 -31.31 0.79 6.62
CA VAL A 175 -30.10 0.18 6.06
C VAL A 175 -28.92 0.95 6.61
N ARG A 176 -28.10 0.31 7.44
CA ARG A 176 -26.84 0.87 7.91
C ARG A 176 -25.67 0.06 7.36
N ASP A 177 -24.61 0.77 6.97
CA ASP A 177 -23.37 0.15 6.58
C ASP A 177 -22.68 -0.45 7.80
N CYS A 178 -22.25 -1.70 7.67
CA CYS A 178 -21.43 -2.41 8.64
C CYS A 178 -20.09 -2.73 7.98
N TYR A 179 -19.00 -2.37 8.65
CA TYR A 179 -17.64 -2.63 8.21
C TYR A 179 -17.19 -3.99 8.76
N GLU A 180 -16.96 -4.96 7.89
CA GLU A 180 -16.32 -6.23 8.23
C GLU A 180 -14.80 -6.08 8.09
N ILE A 181 -14.08 -6.32 9.18
CA ILE A 181 -12.62 -6.23 9.24
C ILE A 181 -12.07 -7.66 9.29
N ILE A 182 -11.38 -8.08 8.24
CA ILE A 182 -10.77 -9.41 8.13
C ILE A 182 -9.28 -9.28 8.45
N ILE A 183 -8.84 -9.86 9.56
CA ILE A 183 -7.48 -9.76 10.10
C ILE A 183 -6.77 -11.11 9.93
N SER A 184 -5.66 -11.14 9.20
CA SER A 184 -4.93 -12.36 8.84
C SER A 184 -3.48 -12.31 9.26
N ARG A 185 -2.98 -13.42 9.82
CA ARG A 185 -1.54 -13.69 10.01
C ARG A 185 -0.90 -14.43 8.84
N ARG A 186 -1.70 -15.03 7.94
CA ARG A 186 -1.18 -15.86 6.84
C ARG A 186 -0.48 -15.01 5.79
N ASN A 187 -1.10 -13.89 5.43
CA ASN A 187 -0.56 -12.97 4.43
C ASN A 187 0.10 -11.81 5.16
N LYS A 188 1.44 -11.81 5.22
CA LYS A 188 2.21 -10.76 5.90
C LYS A 188 2.56 -9.58 4.98
N MET A 189 2.38 -9.72 3.67
CA MET A 189 2.71 -8.69 2.69
C MET A 189 1.44 -8.16 2.01
N PRO A 190 1.08 -6.88 2.26
CA PRO A 190 0.08 -6.15 1.49
C PRO A 190 0.55 -5.94 0.03
N GLU A 191 0.22 -6.89 -0.84
CA GLU A 191 0.58 -6.87 -2.26
C GLU A 191 -0.61 -7.20 -3.18
N VAL A 192 -0.49 -6.81 -4.45
CA VAL A 192 -1.45 -7.18 -5.49
C VAL A 192 -1.03 -8.53 -6.07
N ASP A 193 -1.52 -9.63 -5.50
CA ASP A 193 -1.29 -10.97 -6.04
C ASP A 193 -2.31 -11.29 -7.15
N TYR A 194 -1.94 -10.97 -8.39
CA TYR A 194 -2.81 -11.20 -9.55
C TYR A 194 -3.05 -12.68 -9.86
N ALA A 195 -2.02 -13.52 -9.73
CA ALA A 195 -2.10 -14.93 -10.11
C ALA A 195 -3.04 -15.70 -9.17
N SER A 196 -2.93 -15.47 -7.86
CA SER A 196 -3.85 -16.05 -6.88
C SER A 196 -5.28 -15.55 -7.07
N ASN A 197 -5.47 -14.26 -7.35
CA ASN A 197 -6.79 -13.69 -7.58
C ASN A 197 -7.50 -14.30 -8.79
N ILE A 198 -6.79 -14.53 -9.92
CA ILE A 198 -7.36 -15.25 -11.07
C ILE A 198 -7.71 -16.69 -10.69
N GLY A 199 -6.80 -17.39 -10.00
CA GLY A 199 -7.00 -18.77 -9.60
C GLY A 199 -8.25 -18.95 -8.74
N VAL A 200 -8.46 -18.06 -7.76
CA VAL A 200 -9.65 -18.04 -6.91
C VAL A 200 -10.90 -17.70 -7.73
N ALA A 201 -10.84 -16.69 -8.58
CA ALA A 201 -11.98 -16.28 -9.39
C ALA A 201 -12.45 -17.37 -10.35
N ASN A 202 -11.51 -18.03 -11.05
CA ASN A 202 -11.81 -19.17 -11.92
C ASN A 202 -12.47 -20.31 -11.15
N LYS A 203 -11.98 -20.64 -9.95
CA LYS A 203 -12.61 -21.65 -9.08
C LYS A 203 -14.03 -21.29 -8.67
N MET A 204 -14.34 -19.99 -8.53
CA MET A 204 -15.68 -19.50 -8.19
C MET A 204 -16.56 -19.25 -9.43
N GLY A 205 -16.10 -19.58 -10.64
CA GLY A 205 -16.83 -19.30 -11.88
C GLY A 205 -16.93 -17.80 -12.21
N ILE A 206 -16.15 -16.95 -11.54
CA ILE A 206 -16.14 -15.50 -11.73
C ILE A 206 -15.13 -15.17 -12.82
N ARG A 207 -15.58 -14.59 -13.94
CA ARG A 207 -14.69 -14.11 -14.99
C ARG A 207 -14.02 -12.81 -14.56
N THR A 208 -12.85 -12.89 -13.93
CA THR A 208 -12.04 -11.69 -13.63
C THR A 208 -11.23 -11.25 -14.85
N LYS A 209 -11.29 -9.96 -15.19
CA LYS A 209 -10.37 -9.33 -16.14
C LYS A 209 -9.33 -8.52 -15.38
N ARG A 210 -8.11 -8.45 -15.90
CA ARG A 210 -7.14 -7.42 -15.47
C ARG A 210 -7.76 -6.07 -15.82
N TYR A 211 -8.13 -5.29 -14.81
CA TYR A 211 -8.63 -3.94 -15.03
C TYR A 211 -7.45 -2.98 -15.09
N VAL A 212 -6.97 -2.73 -16.30
CA VAL A 212 -6.17 -1.55 -16.62
C VAL A 212 -7.08 -0.70 -17.47
N SER A 213 -7.59 0.39 -16.90
CA SER A 213 -8.32 1.43 -17.64
C SER A 213 -7.39 2.60 -17.90
N TYR A 214 -7.66 3.28 -19.01
CA TYR A 214 -7.19 4.63 -19.23
C TYR A 214 -8.37 5.54 -18.93
N GLU A 215 -8.14 6.57 -18.13
CA GLU A 215 -9.13 7.59 -17.80
C GLU A 215 -8.56 8.95 -18.17
N ASP A 216 -9.32 9.72 -18.94
CA ASP A 216 -8.95 11.09 -19.27
C ASP A 216 -8.97 11.92 -17.98
N TYR A 217 -7.79 12.45 -17.62
CA TYR A 217 -7.61 13.24 -16.40
C TYR A 217 -7.10 14.63 -16.74
N LYS A 218 -7.86 15.66 -16.33
CA LYS A 218 -7.46 17.06 -16.47
C LYS A 218 -7.00 17.60 -15.12
N GLY A 219 -5.70 17.83 -14.98
CA GLY A 219 -5.10 18.40 -13.77
C GLY A 219 -3.69 17.88 -13.51
N TYR A 220 -3.12 18.28 -12.39
CA TYR A 220 -1.81 17.81 -11.97
C TYR A 220 -1.89 16.42 -11.34
N VAL A 221 -0.94 15.55 -11.70
CA VAL A 221 -0.71 14.26 -11.02
C VAL A 221 0.47 14.44 -10.09
N TYR A 222 0.22 14.36 -8.78
CA TYR A 222 1.23 14.54 -7.74
C TYR A 222 1.81 13.19 -7.29
N CYS A 223 3.11 13.16 -7.02
CA CYS A 223 3.74 12.05 -6.29
C CYS A 223 3.78 12.42 -4.80
N LEU A 224 3.26 11.54 -3.94
CA LEU A 224 3.46 11.68 -2.50
C LEU A 224 4.91 11.32 -2.17
N GLU A 225 5.57 12.11 -1.31
CA GLU A 225 6.91 11.80 -0.83
C GLU A 225 6.89 11.59 0.68
N VAL A 226 7.46 10.46 1.11
CA VAL A 226 7.65 10.10 2.52
C VAL A 226 9.12 9.69 2.69
N PRO A 227 9.73 9.85 3.89
CA PRO A 227 11.17 9.60 4.08
C PRO A 227 11.64 8.21 3.65
N THR A 228 10.77 7.20 3.71
CA THR A 228 11.09 5.83 3.30
C THR A 228 10.88 5.57 1.80
N HIS A 229 10.20 6.48 1.10
CA HIS A 229 9.73 6.34 -0.28
C HIS A 229 8.84 5.10 -0.53
N ILE A 230 8.34 4.48 0.55
CA ILE A 230 7.42 3.36 0.56
C ILE A 230 6.14 3.83 1.24
N ILE A 231 5.04 3.84 0.49
CA ILE A 231 3.73 4.34 0.92
C ILE A 231 2.81 3.16 1.22
N TYR A 232 2.18 3.17 2.40
CA TYR A 232 1.04 2.31 2.70
C TYR A 232 -0.24 2.94 2.16
N VAL A 233 -0.81 2.38 1.09
CA VAL A 233 -2.02 2.91 0.47
C VAL A 233 -3.20 1.99 0.80
N ARG A 234 -4.34 2.58 1.14
CA ARG A 234 -5.61 1.87 1.31
C ARG A 234 -6.59 2.29 0.24
N ARG A 235 -7.08 1.36 -0.59
CA ARG A 235 -8.12 1.61 -1.60
C ARG A 235 -9.31 0.70 -1.34
N GLY A 236 -10.48 1.29 -1.03
CA GLY A 236 -11.69 0.52 -0.71
C GLY A 236 -11.47 -0.49 0.42
N GLY A 237 -10.73 -0.09 1.47
CA GLY A 237 -10.41 -0.96 2.61
C GLY A 237 -9.34 -2.03 2.35
N ARG A 238 -8.73 -2.07 1.15
CA ARG A 238 -7.66 -3.00 0.80
C ARG A 238 -6.29 -2.31 0.86
N PRO A 239 -5.34 -2.81 1.66
CA PRO A 239 -4.02 -2.20 1.76
C PRO A 239 -3.03 -2.74 0.72
N VAL A 240 -2.11 -1.88 0.28
CA VAL A 240 -0.98 -2.22 -0.58
C VAL A 240 0.23 -1.35 -0.23
N TRP A 241 1.43 -1.92 -0.30
CA TRP A 241 2.66 -1.14 -0.32
C TRP A 241 2.97 -0.66 -1.73
N CYS A 242 3.17 0.65 -1.90
CA CYS A 242 3.48 1.28 -3.17
C CYS A 242 4.81 2.04 -3.04
N GLY A 243 5.67 1.98 -4.06
CA GLY A 243 6.85 2.84 -4.14
C GLY A 243 6.49 4.24 -4.68
N ASN A 244 7.40 5.19 -4.48
CA ASN A 244 7.32 6.49 -5.15
C ASN A 244 7.68 6.41 -6.63
N SER A 245 7.24 7.41 -7.38
CA SER A 245 7.56 7.60 -8.80
C SER A 245 9.03 7.97 -9.05
N TRP A 246 9.80 8.24 -7.99
CA TRP A 246 11.22 8.55 -8.04
C TRP A 246 12.02 7.59 -7.16
N VAL A 247 13.16 7.12 -7.65
CA VAL A 247 14.07 6.27 -6.89
C VAL A 247 15.06 7.15 -6.12
N PRO A 248 15.20 7.07 -4.80
CA PRO A 248 16.15 7.89 -4.02
C PRO A 248 17.62 7.62 -4.34
N ARG A 249 18.50 8.59 -4.05
CA ARG A 249 19.96 8.45 -4.25
C ARG A 249 20.55 7.30 -3.43
N ASP A 250 20.23 7.23 -2.14
CA ASP A 250 20.77 6.22 -1.22
C ASP A 250 20.36 4.79 -1.59
N TRP A 251 19.17 4.60 -2.18
CA TRP A 251 18.74 3.32 -2.75
C TRP A 251 19.61 2.90 -3.93
N ILE A 252 19.89 3.83 -4.85
CA ILE A 252 20.80 3.58 -5.97
C ILE A 252 22.19 3.21 -5.43
N GLU A 253 22.71 3.93 -4.45
CA GLU A 253 24.02 3.62 -3.84
C GLU A 253 24.06 2.24 -3.17
N ARG A 254 22.96 1.79 -2.55
CA ARG A 254 22.84 0.41 -2.01
C ARG A 254 22.88 -0.63 -3.13
N VAL A 255 22.18 -0.40 -4.24
CA VAL A 255 22.23 -1.29 -5.41
C VAL A 255 23.65 -1.32 -6.00
N LEU A 256 24.28 -0.16 -6.17
CA LEU A 256 25.65 -0.07 -6.70
C LEU A 256 26.68 -0.77 -5.79
N ARG A 257 26.50 -0.73 -4.47
CA ARG A 257 27.32 -1.55 -3.54
C ARG A 257 27.22 -3.04 -3.84
N VAL A 258 26.02 -3.56 -4.11
CA VAL A 258 25.84 -4.97 -4.47
C VAL A 258 26.46 -5.26 -5.83
N VAL A 259 26.29 -4.38 -6.82
CA VAL A 259 26.88 -4.53 -8.16
C VAL A 259 28.40 -4.62 -8.11
N ARG A 260 29.05 -3.76 -7.31
CA ARG A 260 30.51 -3.79 -7.10
C ARG A 260 30.98 -5.09 -6.45
N SER A 261 30.15 -5.73 -5.62
CA SER A 261 30.45 -7.03 -5.00
C SER A 261 30.41 -8.21 -5.98
N LYS A 262 29.96 -8.00 -7.23
CA LYS A 262 29.75 -9.05 -8.24
C LYS A 262 30.55 -8.77 -9.52
N PRO A 263 31.90 -8.70 -9.45
CA PRO A 263 32.73 -8.29 -10.59
C PRO A 263 32.65 -9.22 -11.81
N ARG A 264 32.24 -10.47 -11.64
CA ARG A 264 32.09 -11.46 -12.73
C ARG A 264 30.74 -11.38 -13.45
N THR A 265 29.84 -10.50 -13.03
CA THR A 265 28.50 -10.35 -13.61
C THR A 265 28.39 -8.97 -14.25
N ARG A 266 27.93 -8.91 -15.50
CA ARG A 266 27.60 -7.64 -16.17
C ARG A 266 26.18 -7.20 -15.82
N PHE A 267 26.01 -5.93 -15.47
CA PHE A 267 24.72 -5.34 -15.14
C PHE A 267 24.37 -4.24 -16.14
N LEU A 268 23.22 -4.35 -16.80
CA LEU A 268 22.66 -3.27 -17.62
C LEU A 268 21.77 -2.39 -16.74
N PHE A 269 22.14 -1.11 -16.61
CA PHE A 269 21.24 -0.09 -16.11
C PHE A 269 20.62 0.60 -17.31
N LEU A 270 19.29 0.63 -17.40
CA LEU A 270 18.57 1.26 -18.50
C LEU A 270 17.63 2.35 -17.96
N THR A 271 17.66 3.54 -18.55
CA THR A 271 16.84 4.67 -18.11
C THR A 271 16.32 5.52 -19.28
N LYS A 272 15.26 6.28 -19.04
CA LYS A 272 14.85 7.42 -19.90
C LYS A 272 15.39 8.76 -19.39
N ASN A 273 16.10 8.79 -18.27
CA ASN A 273 16.75 9.99 -17.74
C ASN A 273 18.26 9.74 -17.53
N PRO A 274 19.07 9.69 -18.61
CA PRO A 274 20.50 9.41 -18.53
C PRO A 274 21.32 10.53 -17.89
N ALA A 275 20.79 11.75 -17.78
CA ALA A 275 21.45 12.84 -17.03
C ALA A 275 21.74 12.41 -15.57
N ARG A 276 20.90 11.52 -15.03
CA ARG A 276 21.05 10.99 -13.68
C ARG A 276 22.30 10.12 -13.48
N TYR A 277 22.87 9.54 -14.53
CA TYR A 277 24.10 8.75 -14.40
C TYR A 277 25.27 9.58 -13.88
N HIS A 278 25.32 10.87 -14.25
CA HIS A 278 26.38 11.79 -13.86
C HIS A 278 26.49 11.98 -12.34
N GLU A 279 25.41 11.75 -11.60
CA GLU A 279 25.42 11.77 -10.13
C GLU A 279 26.20 10.59 -9.51
N PHE A 280 26.43 9.51 -10.26
CA PHE A 280 26.93 8.23 -9.75
C PHE A 280 28.17 7.71 -10.48
N ILE A 281 28.79 8.51 -11.37
CA ILE A 281 29.98 8.09 -12.15
C ILE A 281 31.07 7.50 -11.23
N GLY A 282 31.38 8.16 -10.11
CA GLY A 282 32.37 7.67 -9.14
C GLY A 282 31.96 6.40 -8.36
N ASN A 283 30.72 5.93 -8.52
CA ASN A 283 30.17 4.79 -7.80
C ASN A 283 29.92 3.58 -8.72
N PHE A 284 29.95 3.75 -10.04
CA PHE A 284 29.86 2.62 -10.97
C PHE A 284 31.18 1.82 -10.99
N SER A 285 31.09 0.58 -11.43
CA SER A 285 32.25 -0.32 -11.65
C SER A 285 32.23 -0.84 -13.08
N ASP A 286 33.39 -1.30 -13.58
CA ASP A 286 33.61 -1.67 -14.99
C ASP A 286 32.68 -2.78 -15.51
N ASN A 287 32.04 -3.52 -14.61
CA ASN A 287 31.03 -4.53 -14.93
C ASN A 287 29.63 -3.93 -15.21
N VAL A 288 29.51 -2.62 -15.37
CA VAL A 288 28.24 -1.91 -15.63
C VAL A 288 28.16 -1.42 -17.07
N VAL A 289 27.04 -1.74 -17.72
CA VAL A 289 26.60 -1.13 -18.98
C VAL A 289 25.58 -0.04 -18.66
N LEU A 290 25.85 1.19 -19.07
CA LEU A 290 24.96 2.33 -18.89
C LEU A 290 24.15 2.57 -20.18
N GLY A 291 22.85 2.39 -20.08
CA GLY A 291 21.93 2.38 -21.22
C GLY A 291 20.89 3.48 -21.16
N ALA A 292 20.55 4.05 -22.31
CA ALA A 292 19.39 4.93 -22.43
C ALA A 292 18.44 4.47 -23.52
N THR A 293 17.14 4.64 -23.27
CA THR A 293 16.16 4.58 -24.37
C THR A 293 16.19 5.92 -25.11
N ILE A 294 16.43 5.90 -26.42
CA ILE A 294 16.30 7.05 -27.32
C ILE A 294 15.67 6.53 -28.62
N GLU A 295 14.40 6.87 -28.83
CA GLU A 295 13.55 6.26 -29.86
C GLU A 295 13.58 6.98 -31.22
N SER A 296 14.00 8.24 -31.25
CA SER A 296 14.11 9.10 -32.45
C SER A 296 14.90 10.38 -32.10
N ASN A 297 15.35 11.14 -33.10
CA ASN A 297 15.84 12.51 -32.92
C ASN A 297 14.71 13.54 -32.74
N ARG A 298 13.45 13.16 -32.99
CA ARG A 298 12.26 14.01 -32.90
C ARG A 298 11.51 13.82 -31.58
N ASP A 299 10.96 14.91 -31.04
CA ASP A 299 10.13 14.86 -29.83
C ASP A 299 8.65 14.67 -30.19
N TYR A 300 8.16 13.44 -29.98
CA TYR A 300 6.75 13.08 -30.16
C TYR A 300 5.90 13.27 -28.89
N SER A 301 6.47 13.78 -27.79
CA SER A 301 5.78 14.00 -26.50
C SER A 301 5.01 12.78 -25.97
N LEU A 302 5.52 11.56 -26.26
CA LEU A 302 4.85 10.30 -25.88
C LEU A 302 4.88 10.01 -24.37
N SER A 303 5.75 10.68 -23.61
CA SER A 303 5.89 10.46 -22.17
C SER A 303 6.45 11.68 -21.46
N ARG A 304 6.46 11.67 -20.12
CA ARG A 304 7.10 12.70 -19.29
C ARG A 304 8.62 12.52 -19.14
N ALA A 305 9.24 11.68 -19.95
CA ALA A 305 10.70 11.57 -19.98
C ALA A 305 11.32 12.85 -20.55
N PRO A 306 12.59 13.16 -20.19
CA PRO A 306 13.34 14.20 -20.87
C PRO A 306 13.29 14.05 -22.41
N PRO A 307 13.19 15.15 -23.17
CA PRO A 307 13.19 15.12 -24.63
C PRO A 307 14.35 14.30 -25.20
N PRO A 308 14.20 13.63 -26.35
CA PRO A 308 15.26 12.82 -26.95
C PRO A 308 16.60 13.56 -27.08
N ARG A 309 16.57 14.86 -27.42
CA ARG A 309 17.76 15.71 -27.54
C ARG A 309 18.52 15.87 -26.22
N GLU A 310 17.81 15.99 -25.09
CA GLU A 310 18.44 16.05 -23.77
C GLU A 310 19.05 14.69 -23.40
N ARG A 311 18.36 13.59 -23.72
CA ARG A 311 18.86 12.22 -23.50
C ARG A 311 20.13 11.94 -24.31
N TYR A 312 20.14 12.31 -25.59
CA TYR A 312 21.32 12.26 -26.45
C TYR A 312 22.46 13.09 -25.86
N GLY A 313 22.19 14.35 -25.48
CA GLY A 313 23.22 15.22 -24.90
C GLY A 313 23.84 14.66 -23.61
N ALA A 314 23.02 14.04 -22.75
CA ALA A 314 23.49 13.40 -21.53
C ALA A 314 24.31 12.13 -21.79
N MET A 315 23.93 11.30 -22.77
CA MET A 315 24.67 10.09 -23.17
C MET A 315 25.97 10.42 -23.91
N ARG A 316 25.98 11.46 -24.76
CA ARG A 316 27.18 11.91 -25.45
C ARG A 316 28.24 12.43 -24.48
N LYS A 317 27.82 13.17 -23.45
CA LYS A 317 28.71 13.68 -22.39
C LYS A 317 29.12 12.61 -21.37
N LEU A 318 28.52 11.42 -21.40
CA LEU A 318 28.82 10.36 -20.46
C LEU A 318 30.14 9.69 -20.84
N ASP A 319 31.17 9.98 -20.05
CA ASP A 319 32.49 9.34 -20.13
C ASP A 319 32.41 7.94 -19.51
N TRP A 320 31.94 6.99 -20.30
CA TRP A 320 31.78 5.60 -19.90
C TRP A 320 31.99 4.67 -21.10
N GLU A 321 32.79 3.61 -20.94
CA GLU A 321 33.14 2.74 -22.06
C GLU A 321 31.93 1.91 -22.55
N TRP A 322 31.23 1.26 -21.62
CA TRP A 322 30.14 0.34 -21.95
C TRP A 322 28.80 1.08 -21.96
N LYS A 323 28.54 1.79 -23.06
CA LYS A 323 27.25 2.44 -23.32
C LYS A 323 26.32 1.56 -24.15
N ALA A 324 25.01 1.66 -23.89
CA ALA A 324 23.98 1.04 -24.71
C ALA A 324 22.90 2.07 -25.11
N ILE A 325 22.39 1.97 -26.34
CA ILE A 325 21.20 2.71 -26.77
C ILE A 325 20.09 1.74 -27.12
N VAL A 326 18.89 2.00 -26.61
CA VAL A 326 17.69 1.20 -26.87
C VAL A 326 16.72 2.04 -27.69
N ILE A 327 16.56 1.71 -28.95
CA ILE A 327 15.67 2.34 -29.93
C ILE A 327 14.39 1.50 -30.01
N GLU A 328 13.66 1.43 -28.90
CA GLU A 328 12.44 0.63 -28.76
C GLU A 328 11.33 1.41 -28.01
N PRO A 329 10.14 1.59 -28.61
CA PRO A 329 9.86 1.37 -30.03
C PRO A 329 10.61 2.40 -30.89
N ILE A 330 11.13 2.00 -32.06
CA ILE A 330 11.69 2.95 -33.03
C ILE A 330 10.56 3.84 -33.58
N LEU A 331 10.78 5.15 -33.57
CA LEU A 331 9.90 6.14 -34.17
C LEU A 331 10.56 6.78 -35.37
N ASP A 332 9.77 7.38 -36.25
CA ASP A 332 10.28 8.03 -37.45
C ASP A 332 11.33 9.10 -37.08
N PHE A 333 12.42 9.12 -37.84
CA PHE A 333 13.66 9.82 -37.50
C PHE A 333 14.28 10.46 -38.75
N ASP A 334 15.20 11.39 -38.59
CA ASP A 334 15.98 11.97 -39.70
C ASP A 334 17.40 11.39 -39.73
N GLU A 335 18.16 11.62 -40.81
CA GLU A 335 19.55 11.14 -40.93
C GLU A 335 20.43 11.56 -39.75
N GLU A 336 20.18 12.74 -39.18
CA GLU A 336 20.81 13.26 -37.94
C GLU A 336 20.75 12.26 -36.78
N PHE A 337 19.73 11.41 -36.72
CA PHE A 337 19.61 10.40 -35.68
C PHE A 337 20.73 9.36 -35.74
N ILE A 338 21.20 9.02 -36.94
CA ILE A 338 22.33 8.10 -37.12
C ILE A 338 23.60 8.76 -36.56
N ASP A 339 23.80 10.05 -36.86
CA ASP A 339 24.94 10.83 -36.33
C ASP A 339 24.91 10.88 -34.80
N TRP A 340 23.72 11.06 -34.20
CA TRP A 340 23.58 11.01 -32.74
C TRP A 340 24.10 9.69 -32.15
N ILE A 341 23.79 8.55 -32.80
CA ILE A 341 24.26 7.24 -32.33
C ILE A 341 25.78 7.13 -32.47
N TYR A 342 26.36 7.57 -33.59
CA TYR A 342 27.82 7.58 -33.76
C TYR A 342 28.53 8.46 -32.74
N GLU A 343 28.01 9.65 -32.47
CA GLU A 343 28.59 10.57 -31.48
C GLU A 343 28.47 10.06 -30.04
N ILE A 344 27.39 9.36 -29.71
CA ILE A 344 27.27 8.67 -28.43
C ILE A 344 28.31 7.55 -28.32
N ASN A 345 28.68 6.93 -29.45
CA ASN A 345 29.60 5.80 -29.55
C ASN A 345 29.23 4.64 -28.58
N PRO A 346 28.01 4.08 -28.68
CA PRO A 346 27.60 2.97 -27.84
C PRO A 346 28.23 1.65 -28.28
N ARG A 347 28.51 0.77 -27.31
CA ARG A 347 28.95 -0.60 -27.61
C ARG A 347 27.82 -1.49 -28.10
N ILE A 348 26.58 -1.20 -27.68
CA ILE A 348 25.40 -2.03 -27.97
C ILE A 348 24.25 -1.12 -28.41
N VAL A 349 23.57 -1.48 -29.50
CA VAL A 349 22.33 -0.81 -29.92
C VAL A 349 21.22 -1.84 -30.08
N TYR A 350 20.07 -1.59 -29.45
CA TYR A 350 18.86 -2.37 -29.65
C TYR A 350 17.90 -1.58 -30.53
N VAL A 351 17.23 -2.24 -31.47
CA VAL A 351 16.27 -1.61 -32.39
C VAL A 351 15.05 -2.51 -32.54
N GLY A 352 13.86 -1.95 -32.36
CA GLY A 352 12.62 -2.71 -32.50
C GLY A 352 11.38 -1.84 -32.62
N TYR A 353 10.42 -2.31 -33.40
CA TYR A 353 9.09 -1.72 -33.56
C TYR A 353 8.22 -1.91 -32.31
N ASP A 354 7.08 -1.22 -32.27
CA ASP A 354 6.11 -1.39 -31.20
C ASP A 354 5.53 -2.82 -31.20
N ASN A 355 5.58 -3.43 -30.03
CA ASN A 355 5.11 -4.79 -29.77
C ASN A 355 3.69 -4.83 -29.17
N TYR A 356 3.14 -3.67 -28.77
CA TYR A 356 1.87 -3.60 -28.03
C TYR A 356 0.69 -3.08 -28.84
N GLY A 357 0.87 -2.80 -30.14
CA GLY A 357 -0.21 -2.38 -31.03
C GLY A 357 -0.69 -0.94 -30.79
N ASN A 358 0.18 -0.08 -30.25
CA ASN A 358 -0.06 1.33 -29.97
C ASN A 358 -0.14 2.20 -31.23
N ARG A 359 0.19 1.67 -32.41
CA ARG A 359 0.18 2.38 -33.70
C ARG A 359 0.97 3.69 -33.66
N LEU A 360 2.17 3.62 -33.09
CA LEU A 360 3.09 4.74 -32.96
C LEU A 360 3.59 5.22 -34.34
N PRO A 361 4.15 6.44 -34.44
CA PRO A 361 4.71 6.95 -35.70
C PRO A 361 6.02 6.23 -36.03
N GLU A 362 5.92 4.96 -36.42
CA GLU A 362 7.03 4.10 -36.79
C GLU A 362 7.58 4.49 -38.17
N PRO A 363 8.89 4.40 -38.43
CA PRO A 363 9.45 4.56 -39.76
C PRO A 363 9.06 3.39 -40.67
N LYS A 364 9.13 3.60 -41.98
CA LYS A 364 8.98 2.50 -42.95
C LYS A 364 10.07 1.44 -42.75
N LEU A 365 9.78 0.18 -43.10
CA LEU A 365 10.73 -0.93 -42.99
C LEU A 365 12.05 -0.60 -43.69
N THR A 366 11.99 -0.10 -44.92
CA THR A 366 13.19 0.27 -45.71
C THR A 366 14.04 1.33 -45.02
N LYS A 367 13.42 2.28 -44.31
CA LYS A 367 14.13 3.31 -43.55
C LYS A 367 14.80 2.74 -42.31
N THR A 368 14.15 1.77 -41.64
CA THR A 368 14.77 1.05 -40.54
C THR A 368 15.93 0.17 -41.01
N GLU A 369 15.81 -0.49 -42.17
CA GLU A 369 16.89 -1.29 -42.75
C GLU A 369 18.14 -0.44 -42.99
N ILE A 370 18.00 0.79 -43.50
CA ILE A 370 19.11 1.74 -43.65
C ILE A 370 19.78 2.05 -42.31
N LEU A 371 19.01 2.29 -41.24
CA LEU A 371 19.56 2.50 -39.89
C LEU A 371 20.33 1.26 -39.41
N LEU A 372 19.76 0.06 -39.60
CA LEU A 372 20.41 -1.18 -39.18
C LEU A 372 21.73 -1.40 -39.93
N GLU A 373 21.74 -1.19 -41.25
CA GLU A 373 22.95 -1.29 -42.07
C GLU A 373 24.04 -0.31 -41.64
N ALA A 374 23.67 0.95 -41.37
CA ALA A 374 24.60 1.96 -40.89
C ALA A 374 25.24 1.55 -39.55
N LEU A 375 24.44 1.07 -38.60
CA LEU A 375 24.92 0.76 -37.25
C LEU A 375 25.62 -0.60 -37.12
N ALA A 376 25.42 -1.52 -38.07
CA ALA A 376 25.97 -2.88 -38.02
C ALA A 376 27.50 -2.92 -38.04
N GLN A 377 28.16 -1.91 -38.60
CA GLN A 377 29.62 -1.88 -38.73
C GLN A 377 30.35 -1.35 -37.50
N THR A 378 29.65 -0.63 -36.61
CA THR A 378 30.28 0.16 -35.55
C THR A 378 29.84 -0.25 -34.14
N THR A 379 28.76 -1.02 -34.01
CA THR A 379 28.15 -1.38 -32.72
C THR A 379 27.73 -2.86 -32.69
N ASP A 380 27.60 -3.46 -31.51
CA ASP A 380 26.85 -4.71 -31.32
C ASP A 380 25.35 -4.42 -31.50
N LEU A 381 24.90 -4.50 -32.75
CA LEU A 381 23.52 -4.25 -33.14
C LEU A 381 22.64 -5.48 -32.84
N ARG A 382 21.54 -5.25 -32.13
CA ARG A 382 20.61 -6.28 -31.67
C ARG A 382 19.19 -5.96 -32.13
N PRO A 383 18.83 -6.30 -33.38
CA PRO A 383 17.47 -6.16 -33.86
C PRO A 383 16.50 -7.02 -33.03
N LYS A 384 15.34 -6.49 -32.72
CA LYS A 384 14.21 -7.19 -32.09
C LYS A 384 13.10 -7.38 -33.12
N THR A 385 11.89 -6.90 -32.81
CA THR A 385 10.78 -6.96 -33.73
C THR A 385 11.00 -5.96 -34.86
N ILE A 386 11.40 -6.44 -36.03
CA ILE A 386 11.50 -5.65 -37.26
C ILE A 386 10.46 -6.18 -38.25
N ARG A 387 9.58 -5.29 -38.70
CA ARG A 387 8.47 -5.59 -39.60
C ARG A 387 8.11 -4.34 -40.40
N LYS A 388 7.27 -4.50 -41.43
CA LYS A 388 6.52 -3.38 -42.02
C LYS A 388 5.82 -2.58 -40.92
N ALA A 389 5.87 -1.25 -40.99
CA ALA A 389 5.11 -0.37 -40.12
C ALA A 389 3.61 -0.70 -40.23
N TRP A 390 2.84 -0.42 -39.18
CA TRP A 390 1.42 -0.80 -39.15
C TRP A 390 0.57 -0.16 -40.27
N TYR A 391 1.07 0.90 -40.91
CA TYR A 391 0.45 1.59 -42.04
C TYR A 391 1.04 1.21 -43.41
N GLU A 392 2.09 0.37 -43.44
CA GLU A 392 2.71 -0.10 -44.69
C GLU A 392 1.94 -1.29 -45.25
N THR A 393 1.40 -1.13 -46.45
CA THR A 393 0.74 -2.19 -47.23
C THR A 393 1.73 -3.18 -47.82
#